data_AF-A0A964G8A1-F1
#
_entry.id   AF-A0A964G8A1-F1
#
_cell.length_a   1.000
_cell.length_b   1.000
_cell.length_c   1.000
_cell.angle_alpha   90.00
_cell.angle_beta   90.00
_cell.angle_gamma   90.00
#
_symmetry.space_group_name_H-M   'P 1'
#
loop_
_entity.id
_entity.type
_entity.pdbx_description
1 polymer ?
#
loop_
_entity_poly.entity_id
_entity_poly.type
_entity_poly.pdbx_seq_one_letter_code
_entity_poly.pdbx_strand_id
1 'polypeptide(L)' 'MSIRELEEEIIEIEKVKEHFKPGSLEWNNIDAIITEKKRKLIRIKTQEDGEEDSQEYGQEEDIIGGCGGDCGSCGGGT' A
#
# COMPACT_ATOMS: atom_id res chain seq x y z
N MET A 1 -0.87 -6.68 -17.59
CA MET A 1 -0.13 -5.58 -16.95
C MET A 1 0.87 -6.24 -16.03
N SER A 2 2.14 -6.12 -16.37
CA SER A 2 3.27 -6.65 -15.61
C SER A 2 3.58 -5.76 -14.41
N ILE A 3 4.31 -6.30 -13.43
CA ILE A 3 4.78 -5.55 -12.27
C ILE A 3 5.57 -4.30 -12.69
N ARG A 4 6.49 -4.45 -13.66
CA ARG A 4 7.34 -3.35 -14.13
C ARG A 4 6.54 -2.21 -14.75
N GLU A 5 5.57 -2.54 -15.61
CA GLU A 5 4.67 -1.54 -16.20
C GLU A 5 3.90 -0.76 -15.13
N LEU A 6 3.45 -1.44 -14.07
CA LEU A 6 2.72 -0.79 -12.97
C LEU A 6 3.64 0.08 -12.10
N GLU A 7 4.89 -0.33 -11.88
CA GLU A 7 5.91 0.47 -11.18
C GLU A 7 6.27 1.74 -11.97
N GLU A 8 6.49 1.62 -13.27
CA GLU A 8 6.76 2.76 -14.15
C GLU A 8 5.59 3.75 -14.17
N GLU A 9 4.35 3.25 -14.26
CA GLU A 9 3.15 4.08 -14.24
C GLU A 9 3.01 4.85 -12.91
N ILE A 10 3.33 4.22 -11.77
CA ILE A 10 3.34 4.89 -10.46
C ILE A 10 4.35 6.05 -10.45
N ILE A 11 5.57 5.82 -10.95
CA ILE A 11 6.63 6.84 -11.01
C ILE A 11 6.21 8.02 -11.88
N GLU A 12 5.58 7.76 -13.03
CA GLU A 12 5.09 8.82 -13.92
C GLU A 12 4.01 9.67 -13.24
N ILE A 13 3.08 9.02 -12.52
CA ILE A 13 2.02 9.73 -11.79
C ILE A 13 2.59 10.52 -10.61
N GLU A 14 3.61 10.01 -9.93
CA GLU A 14 4.33 10.74 -8.87
C GLU A 14 5.01 12.01 -9.41
N LYS A 15 5.63 11.95 -10.59
CA LYS A 15 6.17 13.16 -11.25
C LYS A 15 5.07 14.16 -11.58
N VAL A 16 3.90 13.69 -12.04
CA VAL A 16 2.75 14.57 -12.29
C VAL A 16 2.27 15.21 -10.98
N LYS A 17 2.25 14.47 -9.88
CA LYS A 17 1.86 14.95 -8.54
C LYS A 17 2.71 16.15 -8.09
N GLU A 18 4.03 16.13 -8.32
CA GLU A 18 4.95 17.21 -7.94
C GLU A 18 4.59 18.59 -8.51
N HIS A 19 3.82 18.65 -9.61
CA HIS A 19 3.36 19.89 -10.20
C HIS A 19 2.15 20.51 -9.49
N PHE A 20 1.50 19.77 -8.59
CA PHE A 20 0.34 20.24 -7.84
C PHE A 20 0.73 20.70 -6.45
N LYS A 21 -0.09 21.58 -5.87
CA LYS A 21 0.13 22.08 -4.51
C LYS A 21 -0.23 20.99 -3.50
N PRO A 22 0.65 20.64 -2.54
CA PRO A 22 0.31 19.74 -1.45
C PRO A 22 -0.99 20.13 -0.74
N GLY A 23 -1.88 19.16 -0.57
CA GLY A 23 -3.20 19.34 0.04
C GLY A 23 -4.26 19.97 -0.87
N SER A 24 -3.95 20.29 -2.13
CA SER A 24 -4.98 20.65 -3.11
C SER A 24 -5.86 19.44 -3.45
N LEU A 25 -7.03 19.70 -4.04
CA LEU A 25 -7.93 18.64 -4.48
C LEU A 25 -7.23 17.73 -5.50
N GLU A 26 -6.51 18.33 -6.45
CA GLU A 26 -5.74 17.62 -7.48
C GLU A 26 -4.63 16.77 -6.86
N TRP A 27 -3.86 17.33 -5.91
CA TRP A 27 -2.83 16.58 -5.20
C TRP A 27 -3.41 15.38 -4.48
N ASN A 28 -4.50 15.55 -3.73
CA ASN A 28 -5.14 14.46 -2.97
C ASN A 28 -5.75 13.40 -3.90
N ASN A 29 -6.32 13.82 -5.04
CA ASN A 29 -6.86 12.89 -6.03
C ASN A 29 -5.73 12.05 -6.66
N ILE A 30 -4.63 12.69 -7.04
CA ILE A 30 -3.48 11.99 -7.62
C ILE A 30 -2.83 11.07 -6.58
N ASP A 31 -2.73 11.53 -5.33
CA ASP A 31 -2.25 10.72 -4.22
C ASP A 31 -3.07 9.45 -4.02
N ALA A 32 -4.41 9.57 -4.01
CA ALA A 32 -5.30 8.41 -3.90
C ALA A 32 -5.12 7.41 -5.05
N ILE A 33 -4.89 7.89 -6.28
CA ILE A 33 -4.61 7.05 -7.45
C ILE A 33 -3.28 6.30 -7.25
N ILE A 34 -2.23 6.98 -6.79
CA ILE A 34 -0.93 6.36 -6.49
C ILE A 34 -1.09 5.28 -5.42
N THR A 35 -1.81 5.56 -4.33
CA THR A 35 -2.07 4.60 -3.26
C THR A 35 -2.81 3.36 -3.76
N GLU A 36 -3.82 3.53 -4.61
CA GLU A 36 -4.56 2.40 -5.20
C GLU A 36 -3.64 1.52 -6.06
N LYS A 37 -2.81 2.14 -6.90
CA LYS A 37 -1.85 1.42 -7.75
C LYS A 37 -0.78 0.70 -6.93
N LYS A 38 -0.22 1.34 -5.90
CA LYS A 38 0.72 0.71 -4.95
C LYS A 38 0.07 -0.50 -4.26
N ARG A 39 -1.19 -0.39 -3.83
CA ARG A 39 -1.93 -1.52 -3.26
C ARG A 39 -2.12 -2.67 -4.25
N LYS A 40 -2.41 -2.37 -5.52
CA LYS A 40 -2.51 -3.38 -6.57
C LYS A 40 -1.17 -4.06 -6.84
N LEU A 41 -0.08 -3.30 -6.86
CA LEU A 41 1.28 -3.81 -7.02
C LEU A 41 1.64 -4.81 -5.91
N ILE A 42 1.34 -4.46 -4.66
CA ILE A 42 1.55 -5.33 -3.50
C ILE A 42 0.77 -6.64 -3.68
N ARG A 43 -0.52 -6.58 -4.02
CA ARG A 43 -1.34 -7.78 -4.24
C ARG A 43 -0.77 -8.72 -5.31
N ILE A 44 -0.23 -8.17 -6.39
CA ILE A 44 0.38 -8.96 -7.46
C ILE A 44 1.68 -9.61 -6.97
N LYS A 45 2.57 -8.84 -6.32
CA LYS A 45 3.82 -9.36 -5.74
C LYS A 45 3.56 -10.48 -4.73
N THR A 46 2.65 -10.25 -3.77
CA THR A 46 2.27 -11.26 -2.77
C THR A 46 1.64 -12.51 -3.38
N GLN A 47 0.93 -12.40 -4.51
CA GLN A 47 0.38 -13.55 -5.23
C GLN A 47 1.44 -14.35 -5.99
N GLU A 48 2.50 -13.69 -6.49
CA GLU A 48 3.63 -14.36 -7.14
C GLU A 48 4.58 -15.04 -6.13
N ASP A 49 4.73 -14.47 -4.94
CA ASP A 49 5.65 -14.97 -3.91
C ASP A 49 5.07 -16.09 -3.02
N GLY A 50 3.80 -16.48 -3.21
CA GLY A 50 3.21 -17.67 -2.59
C GLY A 50 3.35 -17.73 -1.06
N GLU A 51 2.49 -16.98 -0.36
CA GLU A 51 2.31 -16.99 1.10
C GLU A 51 3.49 -16.40 1.92
N GLU A 52 3.41 -15.11 2.26
CA GLU A 52 3.42 -14.64 3.66
C GLU A 52 3.22 -13.12 3.73
N ASP A 53 2.39 -12.73 4.69
CA ASP A 53 2.03 -11.36 5.05
C ASP A 53 3.26 -10.64 5.62
N SER A 54 3.86 -9.72 4.86
CA SER A 54 4.77 -8.74 5.45
C SER A 54 4.68 -7.42 4.69
N GLN A 55 3.80 -6.55 5.21
CA GLN A 55 3.85 -5.11 5.00
C GLN A 55 5.18 -4.55 5.55
N GLU A 56 6.22 -4.57 4.74
CA GLU A 56 7.46 -3.80 4.91
C GLU A 56 7.92 -3.66 3.45
N TYR A 57 7.99 -2.48 2.82
CA TYR A 57 8.89 -1.36 3.06
C TYR A 57 8.25 -0.08 2.49
N GLY A 58 8.34 1.05 3.20
CA GLY A 58 7.90 2.37 2.72
C GLY A 58 6.76 3.01 3.50
N GLN A 59 6.81 2.93 4.83
CA GLN A 59 5.97 3.70 5.73
C GLN A 59 6.59 5.10 5.89
N GLU A 60 6.11 6.07 5.11
CA GLU A 60 6.17 7.48 5.49
C GLU A 60 4.77 7.91 5.95
N GLU A 61 4.69 8.00 7.28
CA GLU A 61 3.83 8.90 8.07
C GLU A 61 2.31 8.62 8.13
N ASP A 62 1.94 8.11 9.32
CA ASP A 62 0.76 8.47 10.11
C ASP A 62 -0.61 7.77 9.90
N ILE A 63 -0.89 6.88 10.88
CA ILE A 63 -2.17 6.50 11.52
C ILE A 63 -3.14 5.58 10.74
N ILE A 64 -3.20 4.31 11.17
CA ILE A 64 -4.34 3.63 11.85
C ILE A 64 -4.22 2.11 11.57
N GLY A 65 -4.09 1.32 12.63
CA GLY A 65 -4.53 -0.08 12.61
C GLY A 65 -3.47 -1.11 12.98
N GLY A 66 -2.80 -0.93 14.12
CA GLY A 66 -2.12 -2.05 14.77
C GLY A 66 -3.14 -3.14 15.11
N CYS A 67 -2.97 -4.31 14.50
CA CYS A 67 -3.55 -5.56 15.01
C CYS A 67 -2.38 -6.45 15.47
N GLY A 68 -1.66 -5.99 16.50
CA GLY A 68 -0.82 -6.85 17.33
C GLY A 68 -1.71 -7.64 18.31
N GLY A 69 -2.69 -8.34 17.74
CA GLY A 69 -3.67 -9.12 18.49
C GLY A 69 -3.04 -10.43 18.92
N ASP A 70 -2.69 -10.49 20.20
CA ASP A 70 -2.46 -11.70 20.98
C ASP A 70 -3.56 -12.75 20.65
N CYS A 71 -3.26 -13.68 19.74
CA CYS A 71 -4.14 -14.79 19.40
C CYS A 71 -3.84 -16.00 20.29
N GLY A 72 -3.83 -15.77 21.60
CA GLY A 72 -3.75 -16.79 22.64
C GLY A 72 -5.10 -17.19 23.23
N SER A 73 -6.18 -17.21 22.44
CA SER A 73 -7.46 -17.82 22.86
C SER A 73 -7.61 -19.20 22.24
N CYS A 74 -7.02 -20.20 22.89
CA CYS A 74 -7.27 -21.62 22.63
C CYS A 74 -7.62 -22.34 23.94
N GLY A 75 -8.90 -22.73 24.08
CA GLY A 75 -9.42 -23.84 24.91
C GLY A 75 -9.22 -23.73 26.42
N GLY A 76 -10.26 -23.69 27.26
CA GLY A 76 -11.31 -24.69 27.35
C GLY A 76 -11.01 -25.67 28.49
N GLY A 77 -11.73 -25.56 29.60
CA GLY A 77 -11.69 -26.53 30.70
C GLY A 77 -12.15 -25.93 32.01
N THR A 78 -13.27 -26.44 32.52
CA THR A 78 -13.81 -26.23 33.87
C THR A 78 -12.77 -26.41 34.98
#